data_AF-A0A7W7IWQ4-F1
#
_entry.id   AF-A0A7W7IWQ4-F1
#
_cell.length_a   1.000
_cell.length_b   1.000
_cell.length_c   1.000
_cell.angle_alpha   90.00
_cell.angle_beta   90.00
_cell.angle_gamma   90.00
#
_symmetry.space_group_name_H-M   'P 1'
#
loop_
_entity.id
_entity.type
_entity.pdbx_description
1 polymer ?
#
loop_
_entity_poly.entity_id
_entity_poly.type
_entity_poly.pdbx_seq_one_letter_code
_entity_poly.pdbx_strand_id
1 'polypeptide(L)'
;MKIINYIFQLKIFFAGILFFQIQNAISQEEKSSELYKIIMSRDSLLFNVGFNTCDISVSESLCSDQLEFYHDKNGLSNKADFVKTMKSGLCASPSTYQSRRELIDESNKIYPLYKNGVLYAALQTGIHYFHENKTNKGEPFLKENEKLVGKARFSHLWVLENNVWKLKRILSYDHEPTNSIEEKSALFDNDLETEKWLKENNVPALGLGIISEGKLKQIKTFGKLKRDVPAPYNTIWNVASLTKPVTAIVTLKLVSQGKWNLDEPLYKYWTDPDIAKDSNLKLLTTRIVLSHQTGFPNWRSFNESGKLDFKFKPGTKYQYSGEGFEYLRKALEKKFGKTLDQLASELIFKPLQMNDSQLIWNDKIDLSRYAVNYDKDGNAYEPTKNKTASAADDLLTTVGDYGKFLCSVMNSEGLSQNVFNDMISHQVETKKNKYFGLGFEIYDLGNDNYALSHGGADKGVQTLFFLLPKTRQGLIIFTNVDDGYKVYAKLIEHFLGEDGKKLIDIETKS
;
A
#
# COMPACT_ATOMS: atom_id res chain seq x y z
N MET A 1 -14.81 -28.37 62.87
CA MET A 1 -14.08 -28.76 64.10
C MET A 1 -13.13 -29.88 63.68
N LYS A 2 -11.80 -29.79 63.53
CA LYS A 2 -10.68 -28.93 63.95
C LYS A 2 -9.72 -28.80 62.72
N ILE A 3 -9.14 -27.65 62.34
CA ILE A 3 -7.91 -26.97 62.86
C ILE A 3 -6.70 -27.95 62.96
N ILE A 4 -5.47 -27.74 62.50
CA ILE A 4 -4.71 -26.86 61.56
C ILE A 4 -3.21 -27.28 61.74
N ASN A 5 -2.35 -27.02 60.75
CA ASN A 5 -0.88 -26.73 60.78
C ASN A 5 0.22 -27.71 60.29
N TYR A 6 0.73 -27.40 59.07
CA TYR A 6 2.11 -27.07 58.61
C TYR A 6 3.33 -27.98 58.93
N ILE A 7 4.13 -28.31 57.89
CA ILE A 7 5.45 -27.70 57.57
C ILE A 7 6.04 -28.27 56.24
N PHE A 8 6.69 -27.38 55.49
CA PHE A 8 7.43 -27.49 54.23
C PHE A 8 8.54 -28.57 54.18
N GLN A 9 8.81 -29.17 52.99
CA GLN A 9 10.12 -29.12 52.29
C GLN A 9 10.05 -29.60 50.81
N LEU A 10 10.26 -28.64 49.91
CA LEU A 10 10.99 -28.59 48.63
C LEU A 10 11.38 -29.85 47.79
N LYS A 11 11.03 -29.76 46.48
CA LYS A 11 11.77 -30.14 45.24
C LYS A 11 11.92 -31.65 44.94
N ILE A 12 11.61 -32.18 43.75
CA ILE A 12 12.38 -32.12 42.48
C ILE A 12 11.61 -32.91 41.36
N PHE A 13 11.60 -32.37 40.13
CA PHE A 13 11.42 -33.01 38.80
C PHE A 13 10.03 -33.52 38.32
N PHE A 14 9.46 -32.87 37.30
CA PHE A 14 9.70 -33.22 35.88
C PHE A 14 9.03 -32.15 34.99
N ALA A 15 9.82 -31.26 34.39
CA ALA A 15 9.37 -30.46 33.25
C ALA A 15 9.81 -31.20 31.98
N GLY A 16 8.85 -31.85 31.32
CA GLY A 16 9.07 -32.46 30.00
C GLY A 16 9.24 -31.37 28.95
N ILE A 17 10.49 -31.10 28.57
CA ILE A 17 10.81 -30.31 27.39
C ILE A 17 10.47 -31.17 26.17
N LEU A 18 9.38 -30.84 25.48
CA LEU A 18 9.15 -31.28 24.11
C LEU A 18 10.25 -30.68 23.23
N PHE A 19 11.25 -31.49 22.89
CA PHE A 19 12.12 -31.22 21.75
C PHE A 19 11.28 -31.35 20.48
N PHE A 20 10.76 -30.22 20.00
CA PHE A 20 10.34 -30.11 18.60
C PHE A 20 11.60 -30.34 17.75
N GLN A 21 11.64 -31.48 17.04
CA GLN A 21 12.56 -31.63 15.92
C GLN A 21 12.18 -30.60 14.87
N ILE A 22 12.97 -29.53 14.79
CA ILE A 22 12.92 -28.57 13.69
C ILE A 22 13.30 -29.36 12.44
N GLN A 23 12.30 -29.71 11.63
CA GLN A 23 12.55 -30.07 10.25
C GLN A 23 13.25 -28.86 9.62
N ASN A 24 14.45 -29.09 9.08
CA ASN A 24 15.22 -28.08 8.35
C ASN A 24 14.35 -27.54 7.22
N ALA A 25 13.65 -26.43 7.48
CA ALA A 25 13.04 -25.64 6.43
C ALA A 25 14.20 -25.23 5.51
N ILE A 26 14.05 -25.46 4.21
CA ILE A 26 14.98 -24.98 3.19
C ILE A 26 14.90 -23.46 3.24
N SER A 27 15.75 -22.85 4.06
CA SER A 27 15.86 -21.40 4.18
C SER A 27 16.74 -20.90 3.04
N GLN A 28 16.40 -19.72 2.53
CA GLN A 28 17.33 -18.92 1.75
C GLN A 28 18.65 -18.78 2.53
N GLU A 29 19.78 -18.97 1.85
CA GLU A 29 21.11 -18.78 2.44
C GLU A 29 21.30 -17.33 2.90
N GLU A 30 21.87 -17.14 4.08
CA GLU A 30 22.30 -15.81 4.53
C GLU A 30 23.44 -15.29 3.63
N LYS A 31 23.46 -13.99 3.37
CA LYS A 31 24.49 -13.34 2.53
C LYS A 31 25.91 -13.52 3.07
N SER A 32 26.04 -13.77 4.38
CA SER A 32 27.30 -14.01 5.09
C SER A 32 27.84 -15.43 4.91
N SER A 33 27.01 -16.40 4.50
CA SER A 33 27.36 -17.82 4.42
C SER A 33 28.44 -18.10 3.38
N GLU A 34 29.18 -19.20 3.59
CA GLU A 34 30.21 -19.64 2.65
C GLU A 34 29.62 -20.04 1.30
N LEU A 35 28.50 -20.78 1.30
CA LEU A 35 27.84 -21.19 0.07
C LEU A 35 27.36 -19.99 -0.75
N TYR A 36 26.74 -18.99 -0.10
CA TYR A 36 26.29 -17.76 -0.77
C TYR A 36 27.46 -17.07 -1.48
N LYS A 37 28.59 -16.89 -0.77
CA LYS A 37 29.80 -16.27 -1.32
C LYS A 37 30.37 -17.06 -2.51
N ILE A 38 30.39 -18.39 -2.41
CA ILE A 38 30.88 -19.26 -3.49
C ILE A 38 29.99 -19.11 -4.74
N ILE A 39 28.66 -19.23 -4.59
CA ILE A 39 27.75 -19.15 -5.73
C ILE A 39 27.76 -17.75 -6.34
N MET A 40 27.81 -16.69 -5.53
CA MET A 40 27.97 -15.33 -6.03
C MET A 40 29.30 -15.11 -6.76
N SER A 41 30.39 -15.74 -6.30
CA SER A 41 31.66 -15.72 -7.01
C SER A 41 31.57 -16.42 -8.36
N ARG A 42 30.87 -17.56 -8.45
CA ARG A 42 30.66 -18.27 -9.72
C ARG A 42 29.76 -17.49 -10.69
N ASP A 43 28.69 -16.89 -10.20
CA ASP A 43 27.83 -16.01 -11.01
C ASP A 43 28.61 -14.80 -11.52
N SER A 44 29.34 -14.10 -10.64
CA SER A 44 30.19 -12.97 -11.02
C SER A 44 31.23 -13.36 -12.08
N LEU A 45 31.91 -14.49 -11.94
CA LEU A 45 32.83 -14.97 -12.97
C LEU A 45 32.13 -15.26 -14.30
N LEU A 46 30.94 -15.88 -14.25
CA LEU A 46 30.20 -16.21 -15.46
C LEU A 46 29.73 -14.96 -16.20
N PHE A 47 29.23 -13.95 -15.49
CA PHE A 47 28.60 -12.79 -16.11
C PHE A 47 29.50 -11.57 -16.18
N ASN A 48 30.19 -11.19 -15.11
CA ASN A 48 31.05 -10.00 -15.13
C ASN A 48 32.33 -10.20 -15.95
N VAL A 49 32.84 -11.44 -16.01
CA VAL A 49 34.02 -11.78 -16.81
C VAL A 49 33.58 -12.50 -18.09
N GLY A 50 33.00 -13.69 -17.97
CA GLY A 50 32.70 -14.50 -19.14
C GLY A 50 31.79 -13.83 -20.18
N PHE A 51 30.59 -13.41 -19.74
CA PHE A 51 29.59 -12.80 -20.62
C PHE A 51 29.92 -11.34 -20.96
N ASN A 52 30.06 -10.48 -19.94
CA ASN A 52 30.14 -9.03 -20.11
C ASN A 52 31.44 -8.60 -20.79
N THR A 53 32.55 -9.32 -20.64
CA THR A 53 33.80 -9.03 -21.36
C THR A 53 34.08 -10.00 -22.50
N CYS A 54 33.12 -10.85 -22.85
CA CYS A 54 33.25 -11.84 -23.92
C CYS A 54 34.44 -12.81 -23.76
N ASP A 55 34.84 -13.11 -22.51
CA ASP A 55 35.81 -14.18 -22.24
C ASP A 55 35.13 -15.54 -22.25
N ILE A 56 35.03 -16.10 -23.46
CA ILE A 56 34.31 -17.37 -23.68
C ILE A 56 34.97 -18.53 -22.94
N SER A 57 36.29 -18.47 -22.72
CA SER A 57 37.01 -19.53 -22.02
C SER A 57 36.55 -19.65 -20.57
N VAL A 58 36.31 -18.51 -19.91
CA VAL A 58 35.77 -18.45 -18.55
C VAL A 58 34.35 -19.01 -18.52
N SER A 59 33.46 -18.57 -19.40
CA SER A 59 32.08 -19.09 -19.46
C SER A 59 32.04 -20.60 -19.71
N GLU A 60 32.83 -21.09 -20.66
CA GLU A 60 32.91 -22.51 -21.00
C GLU A 60 33.44 -23.36 -19.83
N SER A 61 34.42 -22.82 -19.09
CA SER A 61 34.98 -23.48 -17.91
C SER A 61 34.01 -23.57 -16.73
N LEU A 62 33.01 -22.70 -16.65
CA LEU A 62 32.03 -22.69 -15.57
C LEU A 62 30.82 -23.59 -15.86
N CYS A 63 30.60 -23.98 -17.11
CA CYS A 63 29.49 -24.84 -17.52
C CYS A 63 29.83 -26.33 -17.42
N SER A 64 28.91 -27.11 -16.85
CA SER A 64 28.93 -28.58 -16.88
C SER A 64 28.82 -29.07 -18.33
N ASP A 65 29.44 -30.21 -18.65
CA ASP A 65 29.31 -30.82 -19.98
C ASP A 65 27.87 -31.29 -20.28
N GLN A 66 27.04 -31.43 -19.23
CA GLN A 66 25.62 -31.73 -19.32
C GLN A 66 24.73 -30.48 -19.22
N LEU A 67 25.24 -29.29 -19.61
CA LEU A 67 24.47 -28.04 -19.54
C LEU A 67 23.18 -28.14 -20.36
N GLU A 68 22.07 -27.77 -19.73
CA GLU A 68 20.78 -27.51 -20.37
C GLU A 68 20.41 -26.03 -20.19
N PHE A 69 20.19 -25.31 -21.29
CA PHE A 69 19.73 -23.94 -21.27
C PHE A 69 18.34 -23.83 -21.90
N TYR A 70 17.36 -23.47 -21.08
CA TYR A 70 15.99 -23.22 -21.48
C TYR A 70 15.77 -21.71 -21.54
N HIS A 71 15.44 -21.21 -22.73
CA HIS A 71 15.11 -19.82 -22.96
C HIS A 71 13.69 -19.70 -23.51
N ASP A 72 12.87 -18.85 -22.89
CA ASP A 72 11.47 -18.62 -23.30
C ASP A 72 11.27 -18.20 -24.77
N LYS A 73 12.19 -17.41 -25.35
CA LYS A 73 12.16 -16.96 -26.75
C LYS A 73 12.92 -17.87 -27.72
N ASN A 74 14.01 -18.50 -27.28
CA ASN A 74 14.93 -19.22 -28.15
C ASN A 74 14.89 -20.76 -28.01
N GLY A 75 14.14 -21.28 -27.04
CA GLY A 75 14.01 -22.72 -26.80
C GLY A 75 15.18 -23.33 -26.03
N LEU A 76 15.34 -24.65 -26.17
CA LEU A 76 16.36 -25.45 -25.48
C LEU A 76 17.68 -25.47 -26.26
N SER A 77 18.79 -25.27 -25.54
CA SER A 77 20.16 -25.33 -26.03
C SER A 77 21.05 -26.16 -25.10
N ASN A 78 22.06 -26.84 -25.64
CA ASN A 78 23.09 -27.53 -24.85
C ASN A 78 24.36 -26.66 -24.68
N LYS A 79 25.41 -27.18 -24.02
CA LYS A 79 26.70 -26.46 -23.83
C LYS A 79 27.32 -25.98 -25.15
N ALA A 80 27.36 -26.83 -26.17
CA ALA A 80 27.98 -26.49 -27.45
C ALA A 80 27.21 -25.36 -28.14
N ASP A 81 25.88 -25.41 -28.14
CA ASP A 81 25.02 -24.38 -28.69
C ASP A 81 25.12 -23.06 -27.91
N PHE A 82 25.19 -23.12 -26.57
CA PHE A 82 25.38 -21.97 -25.70
C PHE A 82 26.70 -21.24 -26.00
N VAL A 83 27.81 -21.98 -26.05
CA VAL A 83 29.15 -21.43 -26.35
C VAL A 83 29.20 -20.89 -27.78
N LYS A 84 28.62 -21.60 -28.75
CA LYS A 84 28.53 -21.15 -30.13
C LYS A 84 27.75 -19.84 -30.25
N THR A 85 26.59 -19.75 -29.59
CA THR A 85 25.73 -18.55 -29.61
C THR A 85 26.44 -17.34 -29.01
N MET A 86 27.22 -17.54 -27.95
CA MET A 86 28.07 -16.47 -27.41
C MET A 86 29.13 -16.05 -28.44
N LYS A 87 29.89 -16.99 -29.01
CA LYS A 87 30.97 -16.71 -29.99
C LYS A 87 30.47 -16.02 -31.26
N SER A 88 29.40 -16.52 -31.87
CA SER A 88 28.92 -16.06 -33.18
C SER A 88 27.79 -15.05 -33.11
N GLY A 89 27.26 -14.77 -31.93
CA GLY A 89 26.20 -13.78 -31.69
C GLY A 89 26.71 -12.63 -30.85
N LEU A 90 26.50 -12.72 -29.54
CA LEU A 90 26.72 -11.63 -28.58
C LEU A 90 28.16 -11.10 -28.57
N CYS A 91 29.13 -11.98 -28.82
CA CYS A 91 30.56 -11.65 -28.79
C CYS A 91 31.22 -11.68 -30.17
N ALA A 92 30.44 -11.64 -31.26
CA ALA A 92 30.99 -11.68 -32.61
C ALA A 92 31.81 -10.42 -32.97
N SER A 93 31.38 -9.26 -32.45
CA SER A 93 31.98 -7.95 -32.78
C SER A 93 32.02 -7.04 -31.55
N PRO A 94 32.81 -7.36 -30.50
CA PRO A 94 32.82 -6.63 -29.23
C PRO A 94 33.28 -5.17 -29.36
N SER A 95 33.93 -4.80 -30.47
CA SER A 95 34.31 -3.41 -30.77
C SER A 95 33.17 -2.56 -31.32
N THR A 96 32.08 -3.16 -31.81
CA THR A 96 30.93 -2.44 -32.40
C THR A 96 29.60 -2.74 -31.70
N TYR A 97 29.52 -3.83 -30.95
CA TYR A 97 28.35 -4.24 -30.18
C TYR A 97 28.78 -4.98 -28.92
N GLN A 98 28.20 -4.61 -27.77
CA GLN A 98 28.38 -5.33 -26.52
C GLN A 98 27.02 -5.46 -25.82
N SER A 99 26.73 -6.66 -25.31
CA SER A 99 25.63 -6.91 -24.40
C SER A 99 26.18 -7.10 -22.99
N ARG A 100 25.57 -6.43 -22.01
CA ARG A 100 25.93 -6.54 -20.60
C ARG A 100 24.74 -7.05 -19.80
N ARG A 101 24.98 -8.09 -19.01
CA ARG A 101 24.05 -8.59 -18.00
C ARG A 101 24.39 -8.01 -16.63
N GLU A 102 23.37 -7.61 -15.88
CA GLU A 102 23.50 -7.09 -14.52
C GLU A 102 22.50 -7.78 -13.59
N LEU A 103 22.99 -8.35 -12.49
CA LEU A 103 22.16 -8.97 -11.44
C LEU A 103 21.57 -7.88 -10.55
N ILE A 104 20.26 -7.97 -10.30
CA ILE A 104 19.61 -7.15 -9.26
C ILE A 104 19.84 -7.83 -7.91
N ASP A 105 20.75 -7.28 -7.12
CA ASP A 105 21.23 -7.87 -5.85
C ASP A 105 20.11 -8.17 -4.85
N GLU A 106 19.05 -7.36 -4.81
CA GLU A 106 17.90 -7.55 -3.93
C GLU A 106 17.00 -8.72 -4.36
N SER A 107 17.03 -9.07 -5.65
CA SER A 107 16.23 -10.17 -6.21
C SER A 107 16.89 -11.54 -6.03
N ASN A 108 18.21 -11.56 -5.77
CA ASN A 108 19.00 -12.78 -5.74
C ASN A 108 18.70 -13.63 -4.49
N LYS A 109 18.36 -14.90 -4.73
CA LYS A 109 18.15 -15.91 -3.68
C LYS A 109 18.94 -17.17 -4.02
N ILE A 110 19.54 -17.78 -3.00
CA ILE A 110 20.31 -19.00 -3.12
C ILE A 110 19.77 -20.02 -2.12
N TYR A 111 19.52 -21.24 -2.60
CA TYR A 111 18.98 -22.35 -1.81
C TYR A 111 19.91 -23.56 -1.93
N PRO A 112 20.36 -24.14 -0.81
CA PRO A 112 21.21 -25.32 -0.82
C PRO A 112 20.39 -26.57 -1.16
N LEU A 113 20.99 -27.52 -1.89
CA LEU A 113 20.37 -28.80 -2.22
C LEU A 113 21.22 -29.94 -1.67
N TYR A 114 20.59 -30.78 -0.85
CA TYR A 114 21.23 -31.90 -0.17
C TYR A 114 20.72 -33.23 -0.68
N LYS A 115 21.61 -34.22 -0.76
CA LYS A 115 21.29 -35.63 -0.99
C LYS A 115 21.89 -36.43 0.14
N ASN A 116 21.04 -37.07 0.95
CA ASN A 116 21.46 -37.81 2.15
C ASN A 116 22.33 -36.97 3.10
N GLY A 117 21.96 -35.70 3.30
CA GLY A 117 22.69 -34.76 4.16
C GLY A 117 23.97 -34.16 3.55
N VAL A 118 24.37 -34.59 2.36
CA VAL A 118 25.54 -34.07 1.65
C VAL A 118 25.11 -32.99 0.67
N LEU A 119 25.70 -31.79 0.77
CA LEU A 119 25.49 -30.70 -0.17
C LEU A 119 26.03 -31.10 -1.54
N TYR A 120 25.18 -31.09 -2.56
CA TYR A 120 25.58 -31.50 -3.92
C TYR A 120 25.24 -30.47 -4.99
N ALA A 121 24.33 -29.54 -4.69
CA ALA A 121 23.91 -28.51 -5.61
C ALA A 121 23.40 -27.26 -4.87
N ALA A 122 23.20 -26.17 -5.61
CA ALA A 122 22.59 -24.94 -5.14
C ALA A 122 21.71 -24.37 -6.26
N LEU A 123 20.50 -23.95 -5.88
CA LEU A 123 19.59 -23.25 -6.78
C LEU A 123 19.73 -21.74 -6.54
N GLN A 124 20.13 -21.00 -7.56
CA GLN A 124 20.18 -19.55 -7.55
C GLN A 124 19.06 -19.01 -8.42
N THR A 125 18.30 -18.03 -7.92
CA THR A 125 17.20 -17.39 -8.66
C THR A 125 17.26 -15.88 -8.50
N GLY A 126 16.78 -15.13 -9.49
CA GLY A 126 16.71 -13.68 -9.40
C GLY A 126 16.27 -13.04 -10.71
N ILE A 127 16.65 -11.78 -10.90
CA ILE A 127 16.34 -10.97 -12.07
C ILE A 127 17.63 -10.37 -12.62
N HIS A 128 17.75 -10.37 -13.96
CA HIS A 128 18.78 -9.65 -14.69
C HIS A 128 18.22 -8.46 -15.45
N TYR A 129 18.98 -7.37 -15.44
CA TYR A 129 18.91 -6.36 -16.47
C TYR A 129 19.85 -6.69 -17.62
N PHE A 130 19.40 -6.37 -18.84
CA PHE A 130 20.18 -6.46 -20.06
C PHE A 130 20.40 -5.06 -20.61
N HIS A 131 21.66 -4.72 -20.81
CA HIS A 131 22.07 -3.49 -21.45
C HIS A 131 22.74 -3.81 -22.78
N GLU A 132 22.58 -2.92 -23.75
CA GLU A 132 23.27 -2.98 -25.04
C GLU A 132 23.98 -1.68 -25.34
N ASN A 133 25.19 -1.81 -25.90
CA ASN A 133 25.94 -0.72 -26.48
C ASN A 133 26.21 -1.04 -27.95
N LYS A 134 25.85 -0.13 -28.85
CA LYS A 134 26.03 -0.23 -30.31
C LYS A 134 26.70 1.03 -30.81
N THR A 135 27.69 0.88 -31.68
CA THR A 135 28.36 2.01 -32.36
C THR A 135 28.49 1.75 -33.86
N ASN A 136 28.44 2.82 -34.66
CA ASN A 136 28.62 2.71 -36.10
C ASN A 136 30.09 2.50 -36.46
N LYS A 137 30.33 1.93 -37.64
CA LYS A 137 31.70 1.67 -38.13
C LYS A 137 32.47 2.99 -38.28
N GLY A 138 33.46 3.21 -37.41
CA GLY A 138 34.31 4.41 -37.39
C GLY A 138 34.05 5.39 -36.25
N GLU A 139 33.04 5.15 -35.42
CA GLU A 139 32.77 5.92 -34.19
C GLU A 139 33.47 5.29 -32.98
N PRO A 140 33.84 6.10 -31.95
CA PRO A 140 34.42 5.57 -30.72
C PRO A 140 33.38 4.79 -29.91
N PHE A 141 33.76 3.60 -29.45
CA PHE A 141 32.96 2.78 -28.54
C PHE A 141 33.02 3.38 -27.12
N LEU A 142 32.01 4.16 -26.74
CA LEU A 142 31.94 4.85 -25.46
C LEU A 142 30.91 4.17 -24.54
N LYS A 143 31.28 3.96 -23.27
CA LYS A 143 30.42 3.30 -22.26
C LYS A 143 29.11 4.06 -22.01
N GLU A 144 29.11 5.37 -22.20
CA GLU A 144 27.94 6.25 -22.07
C GLU A 144 26.83 5.97 -23.10
N ASN A 145 27.13 5.24 -24.18
CA ASN A 145 26.14 4.83 -25.18
C ASN A 145 25.39 3.54 -24.80
N GLU A 146 25.70 2.97 -23.63
CA GLU A 146 24.99 1.81 -23.12
C GLU A 146 23.54 2.16 -22.76
N LYS A 147 22.60 1.35 -23.24
CA LYS A 147 21.17 1.49 -22.96
C LYS A 147 20.62 0.24 -22.32
N LEU A 148 19.74 0.40 -21.33
CA LEU A 148 18.92 -0.71 -20.85
C LEU A 148 17.98 -1.15 -21.99
N VAL A 149 17.93 -2.45 -22.29
CA VAL A 149 17.10 -3.02 -23.37
C VAL A 149 16.09 -4.05 -22.90
N GLY A 150 16.23 -4.57 -21.69
CA GLY A 150 15.23 -5.44 -21.09
C GLY A 150 15.60 -5.97 -19.72
N LYS A 151 14.71 -6.81 -19.19
CA LYS A 151 14.97 -7.63 -18.00
C LYS A 151 14.45 -9.04 -18.19
N ALA A 152 14.96 -10.00 -17.43
CA ALA A 152 14.41 -11.35 -17.35
C ALA A 152 14.63 -11.98 -16.00
N ARG A 153 13.72 -12.88 -15.63
CA ARG A 153 13.91 -13.78 -14.49
C ARG A 153 14.83 -14.92 -14.88
N PHE A 154 15.55 -15.45 -13.90
CA PHE A 154 16.37 -16.62 -14.11
C PHE A 154 16.29 -17.62 -12.96
N SER A 155 16.64 -18.86 -13.27
CA SER A 155 17.01 -19.88 -12.29
C SER A 155 18.23 -20.66 -12.80
N HIS A 156 19.28 -20.69 -11.99
CA HIS A 156 20.51 -21.43 -12.24
C HIS A 156 20.62 -22.60 -11.26
N LEU A 157 20.84 -23.80 -11.81
CA LEU A 157 21.25 -24.95 -11.02
C LEU A 157 22.77 -25.10 -11.09
N TRP A 158 23.42 -24.77 -9.98
CA TRP A 158 24.83 -25.03 -9.76
C TRP A 158 24.99 -26.41 -9.13
N VAL A 159 25.88 -27.24 -9.65
CA VAL A 159 26.18 -28.59 -9.14
C VAL A 159 27.65 -28.71 -8.78
N LEU A 160 27.96 -29.51 -7.77
CA LEU A 160 29.33 -29.80 -7.38
C LEU A 160 29.84 -31.00 -8.17
N GLU A 161 30.71 -30.77 -9.16
CA GLU A 161 31.34 -31.79 -10.00
C GLU A 161 32.84 -31.83 -9.70
N ASN A 162 33.35 -32.95 -9.19
CA ASN A 162 34.76 -33.10 -8.78
C ASN A 162 35.25 -31.97 -7.86
N ASN A 163 34.43 -31.59 -6.87
CA ASN A 163 34.65 -30.47 -5.95
C ASN A 163 34.70 -29.08 -6.61
N VAL A 164 34.24 -28.94 -7.85
CA VAL A 164 34.14 -27.67 -8.57
C VAL A 164 32.66 -27.37 -8.86
N TRP A 165 32.21 -26.17 -8.50
CA TRP A 165 30.85 -25.71 -8.81
C TRP A 165 30.71 -25.39 -10.29
N LYS A 166 29.79 -26.09 -10.96
CA LYS A 166 29.51 -25.98 -12.40
C LYS A 166 28.04 -25.64 -12.62
N LEU A 167 27.76 -24.81 -13.62
CA LEU A 167 26.41 -24.50 -14.05
C LEU A 167 25.88 -25.65 -14.90
N LYS A 168 24.81 -26.30 -14.45
CA LYS A 168 24.22 -27.47 -15.12
C LYS A 168 22.88 -27.17 -15.79
N ARG A 169 22.08 -26.27 -15.22
CA ARG A 169 20.81 -25.85 -15.83
C ARG A 169 20.62 -24.36 -15.72
N ILE A 170 20.15 -23.77 -16.82
CA ILE A 170 19.77 -22.37 -16.92
C ILE A 170 18.33 -22.32 -17.38
N LEU A 171 17.49 -21.63 -16.61
CA LEU A 171 16.17 -21.18 -17.03
C LEU A 171 16.26 -19.66 -17.15
N SER A 172 16.04 -19.10 -18.32
CA SER A 172 15.92 -17.65 -18.52
C SER A 172 14.59 -17.35 -19.18
N TYR A 173 13.72 -16.63 -18.47
CA TYR A 173 12.31 -16.52 -18.80
C TYR A 173 11.75 -15.17 -18.38
N ASP A 174 10.57 -14.84 -18.89
CA ASP A 174 9.91 -13.55 -18.61
C ASP A 174 10.72 -12.37 -19.19
N HIS A 175 11.23 -12.53 -20.42
CA HIS A 175 12.03 -11.49 -21.07
C HIS A 175 11.17 -10.31 -21.54
N GLU A 176 11.20 -9.22 -20.80
CA GLU A 176 10.47 -7.99 -21.05
C GLU A 176 11.37 -6.93 -21.75
N PRO A 177 10.97 -6.37 -22.92
CA PRO A 177 11.73 -5.32 -23.61
C PRO A 177 11.53 -3.94 -22.96
N THR A 178 12.51 -3.02 -23.08
CA THR A 178 12.43 -1.70 -22.44
C THR A 178 11.29 -0.78 -22.88
N ASN A 179 10.72 -0.98 -24.06
CA ASN A 179 9.49 -0.27 -24.46
C ASN A 179 8.29 -0.55 -23.53
N SER A 180 8.38 -1.58 -22.67
CA SER A 180 7.42 -1.89 -21.61
C SER A 180 7.90 -1.54 -20.20
N ILE A 181 9.16 -1.11 -20.05
CA ILE A 181 9.83 -0.86 -18.76
C ILE A 181 9.95 0.64 -18.47
N GLU A 182 10.09 1.49 -19.49
CA GLU A 182 10.28 2.95 -19.30
C GLU A 182 9.06 3.67 -18.68
N GLU A 183 7.86 3.07 -18.66
CA GLU A 183 6.69 3.73 -18.05
C GLU A 183 6.07 3.04 -16.84
N LYS A 184 6.44 1.79 -16.47
CA LYS A 184 5.68 1.04 -15.44
C LYS A 184 6.41 0.47 -14.23
N SER A 185 7.74 0.32 -14.20
CA SER A 185 8.41 -0.32 -13.04
C SER A 185 9.64 0.39 -12.45
N ALA A 186 9.84 1.68 -12.73
CA ALA A 186 10.89 2.46 -12.05
C ALA A 186 10.32 3.68 -11.30
N LEU A 187 9.19 4.23 -11.75
CA LEU A 187 8.70 5.51 -11.24
C LEU A 187 8.44 5.52 -9.73
N PHE A 188 7.83 4.46 -9.20
CA PHE A 188 7.46 4.34 -7.77
C PHE A 188 8.28 3.28 -7.00
N ASP A 189 9.09 2.52 -7.75
CA ASP A 189 10.06 1.56 -7.21
C ASP A 189 11.43 2.21 -6.92
N ASN A 190 11.69 3.39 -7.51
CA ASN A 190 12.86 4.22 -7.23
C ASN A 190 12.43 5.55 -6.61
N ASP A 191 12.85 5.78 -5.37
CA ASP A 191 12.48 6.97 -4.61
C ASP A 191 12.96 8.29 -5.27
N LEU A 192 14.10 8.29 -5.98
CA LEU A 192 14.60 9.47 -6.71
C LEU A 192 13.73 9.82 -7.91
N GLU A 193 13.25 8.82 -8.65
CA GLU A 193 12.34 9.03 -9.78
C GLU A 193 10.97 9.48 -9.29
N THR A 194 10.48 8.94 -8.16
CA THR A 194 9.26 9.43 -7.53
C THR A 194 9.39 10.91 -7.14
N GLU A 195 10.49 11.29 -6.49
CA GLU A 195 10.78 12.69 -6.11
C GLU A 195 10.84 13.62 -7.33
N LYS A 196 11.48 13.19 -8.41
CA LYS A 196 11.55 13.95 -9.66
C LYS A 196 10.17 14.14 -10.26
N TRP A 197 9.39 13.08 -10.35
CA TRP A 197 8.02 13.12 -10.88
C TRP A 197 7.09 14.00 -10.05
N LEU A 198 7.21 13.99 -8.72
CA LEU A 198 6.44 14.89 -7.85
C LEU A 198 6.77 16.35 -8.12
N LYS A 199 8.05 16.68 -8.33
CA LYS A 199 8.47 18.04 -8.71
C LYS A 199 7.91 18.46 -10.08
N GLU A 200 7.96 17.58 -11.07
CA GLU A 200 7.37 17.83 -12.40
C GLU A 200 5.86 18.05 -12.32
N ASN A 201 5.21 17.41 -11.35
CA ASN A 201 3.79 17.59 -11.07
C ASN A 201 3.54 18.65 -10.00
N ASN A 202 4.49 19.48 -9.57
CA ASN A 202 4.26 20.50 -8.53
C ASN A 202 3.55 19.98 -7.27
N VAL A 203 3.82 18.75 -6.84
CA VAL A 203 3.28 18.18 -5.59
C VAL A 203 4.34 18.31 -4.49
N PRO A 204 4.15 19.18 -3.49
CA PRO A 204 5.19 19.48 -2.50
C PRO A 204 5.55 18.28 -1.62
N ALA A 205 4.54 17.54 -1.15
CA ALA A 205 4.74 16.32 -0.37
C ALA A 205 3.71 15.24 -0.75
N LEU A 206 4.16 13.99 -0.67
CA LEU A 206 3.35 12.79 -0.88
C LEU A 206 3.58 11.82 0.27
N GLY A 207 2.51 11.40 0.93
CA GLY A 207 2.50 10.26 1.85
C GLY A 207 1.81 9.06 1.22
N LEU A 208 2.48 7.90 1.21
CA LEU A 208 1.96 6.62 0.70
C LEU A 208 1.95 5.55 1.77
N GLY A 209 0.83 4.86 1.90
CA GLY A 209 0.71 3.64 2.70
C GLY A 209 0.32 2.46 1.82
N ILE A 210 1.11 1.39 1.84
CA ILE A 210 0.86 0.18 1.04
C ILE A 210 0.44 -0.96 1.96
N ILE A 211 -0.79 -1.41 1.79
CA ILE A 211 -1.38 -2.54 2.53
C ILE A 211 -1.33 -3.78 1.63
N SER A 212 -0.81 -4.87 2.17
CA SER A 212 -0.82 -6.19 1.52
C SER A 212 -0.99 -7.27 2.57
N GLU A 213 -1.71 -8.34 2.22
CA GLU A 213 -2.15 -9.40 3.14
C GLU A 213 -2.97 -8.86 4.34
N GLY A 214 -3.59 -7.70 4.18
CA GLY A 214 -4.36 -6.99 5.20
C GLY A 214 -3.51 -6.43 6.33
N LYS A 215 -2.24 -6.12 6.05
CA LYS A 215 -1.30 -5.44 6.93
C LYS A 215 -0.63 -4.29 6.20
N LEU A 216 -0.37 -3.19 6.90
CA LEU A 216 0.43 -2.08 6.39
C LEU A 216 1.89 -2.56 6.26
N LYS A 217 2.39 -2.74 5.04
CA LYS A 217 3.73 -3.27 4.76
C LYS A 217 4.76 -2.18 4.56
N GLN A 218 4.35 -1.06 3.99
CA GLN A 218 5.25 0.05 3.68
C GLN A 218 4.56 1.39 3.96
N ILE A 219 5.36 2.33 4.44
CA ILE A 219 5.04 3.75 4.52
C ILE A 219 6.17 4.45 3.77
N LYS A 220 5.83 5.23 2.76
CA LYS A 220 6.78 6.09 2.05
C LYS A 220 6.31 7.54 2.18
N THR A 221 7.24 8.44 2.43
CA THR A 221 6.97 9.88 2.40
C THR A 221 8.02 10.54 1.53
N PHE A 222 7.55 11.42 0.65
CA PHE A 222 8.37 12.14 -0.32
C PHE A 222 8.13 13.63 -0.21
N GLY A 223 9.10 14.39 -0.70
CA GLY A 223 9.05 15.84 -0.81
C GLY A 223 9.22 16.55 0.53
N LYS A 224 8.59 17.70 0.66
CA LYS A 224 8.80 18.66 1.75
C LYS A 224 7.48 19.02 2.44
N LEU A 225 7.42 18.79 3.74
CA LEU A 225 6.23 19.11 4.57
C LEU A 225 6.04 20.62 4.73
N LYS A 226 7.12 21.39 4.65
CA LYS A 226 7.18 22.87 4.63
C LYS A 226 8.34 23.29 3.74
N ARG A 227 8.40 24.59 3.39
CA ARG A 227 9.54 25.17 2.69
C ARG A 227 10.86 24.71 3.34
N ASP A 228 11.64 23.98 2.56
CA ASP A 228 12.97 23.43 2.92
C ASP A 228 13.03 22.43 4.08
N VAL A 229 11.89 21.87 4.50
CA VAL A 229 11.83 20.80 5.51
C VAL A 229 11.34 19.52 4.84
N PRO A 230 12.19 18.48 4.67
CA PRO A 230 11.77 17.18 4.16
C PRO A 230 10.64 16.58 5.00
N ALA A 231 9.70 15.91 4.34
CA ALA A 231 8.59 15.24 5.01
C ALA A 231 9.06 13.89 5.61
N PRO A 232 9.08 13.70 6.95
CA PRO A 232 9.45 12.41 7.54
C PRO A 232 8.34 11.36 7.37
N TYR A 233 8.67 10.09 7.61
CA TYR A 233 7.69 8.98 7.52
C TYR A 233 6.46 9.17 8.44
N ASN A 234 6.61 9.93 9.53
CA ASN A 234 5.57 10.22 10.52
C ASN A 234 5.01 11.66 10.39
N THR A 235 5.03 12.26 9.21
CA THR A 235 4.35 13.53 8.93
C THR A 235 2.88 13.48 9.37
N ILE A 236 2.43 14.54 10.04
CA ILE A 236 1.02 14.76 10.42
C ILE A 236 0.33 15.51 9.29
N TRP A 237 -0.80 14.99 8.85
CA TRP A 237 -1.61 15.50 7.75
C TRP A 237 -2.99 15.90 8.26
N ASN A 238 -3.53 17.02 7.77
CA ASN A 238 -4.98 17.16 7.68
C ASN A 238 -5.46 16.23 6.55
N VAL A 239 -6.45 15.38 6.84
CA VAL A 239 -6.99 14.43 5.85
C VAL A 239 -8.42 14.74 5.44
N ALA A 240 -8.91 15.93 5.77
CA ALA A 240 -10.21 16.43 5.33
C ALA A 240 -11.35 15.42 5.62
N SER A 241 -12.14 15.11 4.59
CA SER A 241 -13.27 14.17 4.69
C SER A 241 -12.91 12.71 4.99
N LEU A 242 -11.64 12.31 5.02
CA LEU A 242 -11.24 10.98 5.54
C LEU A 242 -11.56 10.81 7.04
N THR A 243 -11.98 11.89 7.71
CA THR A 243 -12.60 11.88 9.03
C THR A 243 -13.91 11.06 9.07
N LYS A 244 -14.72 11.08 8.01
CA LYS A 244 -16.04 10.42 7.97
C LYS A 244 -15.96 8.91 8.20
N PRO A 245 -15.05 8.17 7.53
CA PRO A 245 -14.77 6.76 7.85
C PRO A 245 -14.50 6.50 9.34
N VAL A 246 -13.73 7.36 10.02
CA VAL A 246 -13.43 7.22 11.45
C VAL A 246 -14.70 7.39 12.28
N THR A 247 -15.49 8.44 12.01
CA THR A 247 -16.79 8.66 12.66
C THR A 247 -17.76 7.49 12.42
N ALA A 248 -17.80 6.96 11.20
CA ALA A 248 -18.62 5.81 10.86
C ALA A 248 -18.23 4.58 11.69
N ILE A 249 -16.94 4.25 11.75
CA ILE A 249 -16.46 3.10 12.53
C ILE A 249 -16.67 3.29 14.04
N VAL A 250 -16.50 4.51 14.58
CA VAL A 250 -16.88 4.81 15.98
C VAL A 250 -18.34 4.43 16.22
N THR A 251 -19.22 4.88 15.33
CA THR A 251 -20.66 4.65 15.43
C THR A 251 -21.00 3.17 15.28
N LEU A 252 -20.42 2.49 14.29
CA LEU A 252 -20.67 1.07 14.01
C LEU A 252 -20.12 0.15 15.11
N LYS A 253 -19.01 0.51 15.78
CA LYS A 253 -18.53 -0.18 16.98
C LYS A 253 -19.53 -0.04 18.13
N LEU A 254 -20.13 1.14 18.32
CA LEU A 254 -21.17 1.35 19.32
C LEU A 254 -22.45 0.55 19.00
N VAL A 255 -22.81 0.42 17.72
CA VAL A 255 -23.92 -0.45 17.26
C VAL A 255 -23.62 -1.91 17.56
N SER A 256 -22.42 -2.38 17.21
CA SER A 256 -21.99 -3.76 17.47
C SER A 256 -21.97 -4.11 18.97
N GLN A 257 -21.76 -3.10 19.83
CA GLN A 257 -21.84 -3.24 21.29
C GLN A 257 -23.28 -3.16 21.84
N GLY A 258 -24.30 -2.97 21.00
CA GLY A 258 -25.68 -2.76 21.41
C GLY A 258 -25.94 -1.43 22.12
N LYS A 259 -24.99 -0.49 22.09
CA LYS A 259 -25.09 0.84 22.74
C LYS A 259 -25.73 1.90 21.83
N TRP A 260 -25.81 1.62 20.54
CA TRP A 260 -26.39 2.47 19.52
C TRP A 260 -27.22 1.63 18.53
N ASN A 261 -28.17 2.24 17.84
CA ASN A 261 -29.02 1.57 16.86
C ASN A 261 -28.97 2.34 15.54
N LEU A 262 -28.71 1.64 14.43
CA LEU A 262 -28.63 2.24 13.10
C LEU A 262 -29.93 2.91 12.66
N ASP A 263 -31.06 2.35 13.08
CA ASP A 263 -32.38 2.67 12.55
C ASP A 263 -33.27 3.40 13.57
N GLU A 264 -32.71 3.78 14.71
CA GLU A 264 -33.41 4.62 15.68
C GLU A 264 -33.40 6.10 15.24
N PRO A 265 -34.55 6.79 15.30
CA PRO A 265 -34.60 8.22 14.96
C PRO A 265 -33.72 9.08 15.87
N LEU A 266 -32.85 9.90 15.25
CA LEU A 266 -31.83 10.69 15.93
C LEU A 266 -32.40 11.83 16.79
N TYR A 267 -33.60 12.32 16.48
CA TYR A 267 -34.25 13.39 17.24
C TYR A 267 -34.48 13.04 18.73
N LYS A 268 -34.48 11.74 19.07
CA LYS A 268 -34.55 11.25 20.44
C LYS A 268 -33.33 11.68 21.28
N TYR A 269 -32.21 11.91 20.62
CA TYR A 269 -30.95 12.30 21.25
C TYR A 269 -30.68 13.79 21.10
N TRP A 270 -30.84 14.31 19.88
CA TRP A 270 -30.57 15.71 19.59
C TRP A 270 -31.41 16.21 18.42
N THR A 271 -31.87 17.46 18.50
CA THR A 271 -32.64 18.14 17.44
C THR A 271 -32.00 19.49 17.16
N ASP A 272 -31.66 19.75 15.90
CA ASP A 272 -31.20 21.08 15.46
C ASP A 272 -32.37 22.09 15.51
N PRO A 273 -32.18 23.27 16.14
CA PRO A 273 -33.21 24.31 16.19
C PRO A 273 -33.76 24.73 14.83
N ASP A 274 -32.95 24.71 13.76
CA ASP A 274 -33.34 25.14 12.42
C ASP A 274 -34.45 24.23 11.82
N ILE A 275 -34.46 22.95 12.19
CA ILE A 275 -35.41 21.95 11.65
C ILE A 275 -36.37 21.40 12.71
N ALA A 276 -36.43 21.99 13.90
CA ALA A 276 -37.18 21.44 15.03
C ALA A 276 -38.69 21.27 14.78
N LYS A 277 -39.25 21.99 13.79
CA LYS A 277 -40.65 21.91 13.39
C LYS A 277 -40.89 21.09 12.12
N ASP A 278 -39.85 20.58 11.48
CA ASP A 278 -39.96 19.85 10.22
C ASP A 278 -40.35 18.38 10.47
N SER A 279 -41.39 17.91 9.82
CA SER A 279 -41.86 16.53 9.95
C SER A 279 -40.84 15.46 9.56
N ASN A 280 -39.87 15.79 8.70
CA ASN A 280 -38.82 14.88 8.24
C ASN A 280 -37.81 14.53 9.35
N LEU A 281 -37.75 15.28 10.45
CA LEU A 281 -36.83 15.00 11.57
C LEU A 281 -36.97 13.56 12.11
N LYS A 282 -38.20 13.00 12.04
CA LYS A 282 -38.49 11.65 12.52
C LYS A 282 -37.94 10.55 11.63
N LEU A 283 -37.57 10.90 10.40
CA LEU A 283 -37.00 9.98 9.42
C LEU A 283 -35.48 9.88 9.51
N LEU A 284 -34.82 10.82 10.19
CA LEU A 284 -33.36 10.81 10.31
C LEU A 284 -32.90 9.68 11.23
N THR A 285 -32.20 8.71 10.65
CA THR A 285 -31.52 7.63 11.38
C THR A 285 -30.02 7.68 11.13
N THR A 286 -29.24 6.97 11.92
CA THR A 286 -27.79 6.83 11.67
C THR A 286 -27.51 6.20 10.33
N ARG A 287 -28.28 5.19 9.91
CA ARG A 287 -28.14 4.56 8.59
C ARG A 287 -28.23 5.60 7.48
N ILE A 288 -29.26 6.45 7.54
CA ILE A 288 -29.50 7.55 6.59
C ILE A 288 -28.37 8.58 6.59
N VAL A 289 -27.79 8.88 7.76
CA VAL A 289 -26.62 9.77 7.85
C VAL A 289 -25.40 9.14 7.18
N LEU A 290 -25.02 7.93 7.59
CA LEU A 290 -23.79 7.29 7.14
C LEU A 290 -23.80 6.97 5.64
N SER A 291 -24.97 6.84 5.02
CA SER A 291 -25.14 6.65 3.57
C SER A 291 -25.39 7.95 2.79
N HIS A 292 -25.27 9.13 3.40
CA HIS A 292 -25.54 10.43 2.75
C HIS A 292 -26.94 10.57 2.13
N GLN A 293 -27.97 10.12 2.85
CA GLN A 293 -29.37 10.20 2.40
C GLN A 293 -30.21 11.12 3.28
N THR A 294 -29.59 12.03 4.04
CA THR A 294 -30.25 12.88 5.04
C THR A 294 -31.23 13.88 4.45
N GLY A 295 -31.07 14.26 3.18
CA GLY A 295 -31.76 15.43 2.62
C GLY A 295 -31.07 16.75 2.96
N PHE A 296 -30.00 16.76 3.76
CA PHE A 296 -29.31 18.00 4.13
C PHE A 296 -28.33 18.48 3.06
N PRO A 297 -28.05 19.79 2.96
CA PRO A 297 -26.93 20.30 2.17
C PRO A 297 -25.58 19.74 2.66
N ASN A 298 -24.51 19.97 1.88
CA ASN A 298 -23.17 19.64 2.37
C ASN A 298 -22.83 20.42 3.64
N TRP A 299 -22.96 21.74 3.55
CA TRP A 299 -22.79 22.69 4.64
C TRP A 299 -23.96 23.67 4.66
N ARG A 300 -24.49 24.00 5.85
CA ARG A 300 -25.61 24.96 5.95
C ARG A 300 -25.25 26.36 5.47
N SER A 301 -23.96 26.71 5.48
CA SER A 301 -23.43 27.96 4.94
C SER A 301 -23.61 28.10 3.42
N PHE A 302 -23.90 27.00 2.72
CA PHE A 302 -24.22 27.04 1.28
C PHE A 302 -25.67 27.42 1.01
N ASN A 303 -26.52 27.44 2.05
CA ASN A 303 -27.86 28.00 1.94
C ASN A 303 -27.80 29.52 2.09
N GLU A 304 -28.60 30.24 1.30
CA GLU A 304 -28.75 31.70 1.42
C GLU A 304 -29.15 32.14 2.83
N SER A 305 -29.95 31.32 3.52
CA SER A 305 -30.39 31.57 4.89
C SER A 305 -29.31 31.32 5.95
N GLY A 306 -28.23 30.63 5.60
CA GLY A 306 -27.23 30.12 6.54
C GLY A 306 -27.75 29.05 7.52
N LYS A 307 -28.98 28.57 7.34
CA LYS A 307 -29.66 27.63 8.24
C LYS A 307 -29.75 26.23 7.63
N LEU A 308 -29.83 25.22 8.48
CA LEU A 308 -30.04 23.85 8.05
C LEU A 308 -31.48 23.65 7.55
N ASP A 309 -31.66 22.98 6.42
CA ASP A 309 -32.95 22.62 5.85
C ASP A 309 -32.91 21.26 5.14
N PHE A 310 -34.08 20.69 4.84
CA PHE A 310 -34.20 19.51 4.01
C PHE A 310 -34.39 19.90 2.54
N LYS A 311 -33.48 19.47 1.67
CA LYS A 311 -33.57 19.58 0.21
C LYS A 311 -34.44 18.51 -0.42
N PHE A 312 -34.60 17.38 0.26
CA PHE A 312 -35.48 16.28 -0.12
C PHE A 312 -35.82 15.42 1.10
N LYS A 313 -36.79 14.51 0.95
CA LYS A 313 -37.20 13.59 2.00
C LYS A 313 -36.06 12.61 2.35
N PRO A 314 -35.66 12.47 3.63
CA PRO A 314 -34.61 11.54 4.02
C PRO A 314 -34.84 10.11 3.50
N GLY A 315 -33.77 9.45 3.05
CA GLY A 315 -33.79 8.08 2.54
C GLY A 315 -34.29 7.92 1.10
N THR A 316 -34.60 9.01 0.38
CA THR A 316 -35.14 8.93 -0.99
C THR A 316 -34.14 9.26 -2.10
N LYS A 317 -33.04 9.94 -1.77
CA LYS A 317 -31.99 10.36 -2.72
C LYS A 317 -30.64 10.40 -2.02
N TYR A 318 -29.58 10.36 -2.82
CA TYR A 318 -28.20 10.63 -2.38
C TYR A 318 -27.87 12.12 -2.50
N GLN A 319 -27.27 12.68 -1.46
CA GLN A 319 -26.57 13.96 -1.51
C GLN A 319 -25.50 13.99 -0.42
N TYR A 320 -24.23 14.11 -0.83
CA TYR A 320 -23.11 14.18 0.09
C TYR A 320 -23.30 15.31 1.11
N SER A 321 -23.19 14.96 2.40
CA SER A 321 -23.57 15.85 3.49
C SER A 321 -22.65 15.79 4.70
N GLY A 322 -21.83 16.82 4.88
CA GLY A 322 -21.10 17.10 6.12
C GLY A 322 -22.02 17.42 7.29
N GLU A 323 -23.07 18.20 7.06
CA GLU A 323 -24.11 18.50 8.07
C GLU A 323 -24.79 17.23 8.61
N GLY A 324 -24.99 16.21 7.78
CA GLY A 324 -25.49 14.91 8.25
C GLY A 324 -24.58 14.29 9.30
N PHE A 325 -23.28 14.26 9.03
CA PHE A 325 -22.28 13.75 9.96
C PHE A 325 -22.17 14.61 11.23
N GLU A 326 -22.27 15.94 11.12
CA GLU A 326 -22.33 16.84 12.28
C GLU A 326 -23.59 16.64 13.13
N TYR A 327 -24.73 16.35 12.51
CA TYR A 327 -25.95 15.99 13.22
C TYR A 327 -25.74 14.70 14.03
N LEU A 328 -25.14 13.68 13.41
CA LEU A 328 -24.82 12.42 14.09
C LEU A 328 -23.82 12.63 15.23
N ARG A 329 -22.79 13.47 15.05
CA ARG A 329 -21.87 13.85 16.13
C ARG A 329 -22.62 14.36 17.33
N LYS A 330 -23.47 15.38 17.15
CA LYS A 330 -24.21 16.00 18.27
C LYS A 330 -25.14 15.00 18.95
N ALA A 331 -25.78 14.10 18.19
CA ALA A 331 -26.61 13.03 18.75
C ALA A 331 -25.78 12.03 19.59
N LEU A 332 -24.61 11.61 19.10
CA LEU A 332 -23.68 10.73 19.83
C LEU A 332 -23.17 11.41 21.11
N GLU A 333 -22.65 12.63 21.01
CA GLU A 333 -22.10 13.37 22.14
C GLU A 333 -23.17 13.61 23.22
N LYS A 334 -24.40 13.95 22.80
CA LYS A 334 -25.52 14.14 23.72
C LYS A 334 -25.92 12.86 24.44
N LYS A 335 -25.92 11.71 23.76
CA LYS A 335 -26.24 10.41 24.38
C LYS A 335 -25.16 9.94 25.34
N PHE A 336 -23.89 10.04 24.94
CA PHE A 336 -22.77 9.45 25.67
C PHE A 336 -22.11 10.39 26.68
N GLY A 337 -22.39 11.70 26.62
CA GLY A 337 -21.76 12.70 27.47
C GLY A 337 -20.24 12.81 27.23
N LYS A 338 -19.78 12.43 26.04
CA LYS A 338 -18.37 12.42 25.62
C LYS A 338 -18.25 13.11 24.28
N THR A 339 -17.14 13.81 24.04
CA THR A 339 -16.86 14.38 22.72
C THR A 339 -16.57 13.28 21.70
N LEU A 340 -16.72 13.58 20.41
CA LEU A 340 -16.35 12.63 19.36
C LEU A 340 -14.86 12.25 19.42
N ASP A 341 -13.98 13.20 19.72
CA ASP A 341 -12.54 12.94 19.92
C ASP A 341 -12.29 11.91 21.04
N GLN A 342 -13.03 12.01 22.15
CA GLN A 342 -12.97 11.02 23.23
C GLN A 342 -13.49 9.64 22.79
N LEU A 343 -14.63 9.60 22.08
CA LEU A 343 -15.18 8.35 21.57
C LEU A 343 -14.23 7.68 20.56
N ALA A 344 -13.65 8.44 19.63
CA ALA A 344 -12.67 7.96 18.67
C ALA A 344 -11.39 7.49 19.38
N SER A 345 -10.91 8.21 20.38
CA SER A 345 -9.76 7.81 21.19
C SER A 345 -9.99 6.46 21.89
N GLU A 346 -11.15 6.27 22.51
CA GLU A 346 -11.49 5.05 23.25
C GLU A 346 -11.73 3.84 22.33
N LEU A 347 -12.41 4.04 21.21
CA LEU A 347 -12.90 2.93 20.36
C LEU A 347 -11.96 2.61 19.20
N ILE A 348 -11.07 3.54 18.81
CA ILE A 348 -10.19 3.40 17.66
C ILE A 348 -8.75 3.74 18.02
N PHE A 349 -8.44 4.99 18.42
CA PHE A 349 -7.05 5.44 18.45
C PHE A 349 -6.21 4.70 19.49
N LYS A 350 -6.67 4.58 20.73
CA LYS A 350 -5.91 3.85 21.77
C LYS A 350 -5.81 2.34 21.47
N PRO A 351 -6.90 1.62 21.14
CA PRO A 351 -6.82 0.19 20.81
C PRO A 351 -5.88 -0.12 19.63
N LEU A 352 -5.84 0.76 18.63
CA LEU A 352 -5.00 0.59 17.44
C LEU A 352 -3.63 1.28 17.55
N GLN A 353 -3.30 1.85 18.71
CA GLN A 353 -2.04 2.58 18.94
C GLN A 353 -1.80 3.68 17.89
N MET A 354 -2.86 4.42 17.55
CA MET A 354 -2.81 5.59 16.69
C MET A 354 -2.48 6.83 17.52
N ASN A 355 -1.23 6.91 17.98
CA ASN A 355 -0.78 7.90 18.96
C ASN A 355 -0.67 9.32 18.39
N ASP A 356 -0.67 9.46 17.06
CA ASP A 356 -0.54 10.72 16.33
C ASP A 356 -1.86 11.12 15.65
N SER A 357 -2.99 10.61 16.15
CA SER A 357 -4.32 10.86 15.60
C SER A 357 -5.25 11.58 16.57
N GLN A 358 -5.88 12.67 16.13
CA GLN A 358 -6.82 13.45 16.92
C GLN A 358 -7.76 14.28 16.03
N LEU A 359 -8.97 14.58 16.53
CA LEU A 359 -10.01 15.34 15.82
C LEU A 359 -10.05 16.82 16.21
N ILE A 360 -9.12 17.27 17.07
CA ILE A 360 -9.07 18.65 17.54
C ILE A 360 -7.66 19.20 17.43
N TRP A 361 -7.56 20.51 17.20
CA TRP A 361 -6.29 21.23 17.28
C TRP A 361 -5.92 21.51 18.74
N ASN A 362 -4.79 21.01 19.23
CA ASN A 362 -4.34 21.26 20.59
C ASN A 362 -2.80 21.32 20.66
N ASP A 363 -2.28 21.60 21.85
CA ASP A 363 -0.84 21.81 22.05
C ASP A 363 -0.02 20.50 22.05
N LYS A 364 -0.68 19.35 21.88
CA LYS A 364 -0.02 18.04 21.71
C LYS A 364 0.43 17.80 20.27
N ILE A 365 -0.04 18.59 19.32
CA ILE A 365 0.39 18.48 17.93
C ILE A 365 1.85 18.92 17.84
N ASP A 366 2.68 18.00 17.37
CA ASP A 366 4.05 18.33 17.01
C ASP A 366 4.06 19.08 15.67
N LEU A 367 4.05 20.42 15.77
CA LEU A 367 4.05 21.29 14.60
C LEU A 367 5.31 21.15 13.76
N SER A 368 6.42 20.59 14.27
CA SER A 368 7.65 20.42 13.47
C SER A 368 7.46 19.47 12.29
N ARG A 369 6.52 18.53 12.42
CA ARG A 369 6.21 17.49 11.42
C ARG A 369 4.79 17.59 10.84
N TYR A 370 4.10 18.69 11.07
CA TYR A 370 2.82 19.00 10.42
C TYR A 370 3.03 19.46 8.97
N ALA A 371 2.41 18.79 8.00
CA ALA A 371 2.40 19.19 6.60
C ALA A 371 1.61 20.48 6.40
N VAL A 372 2.28 21.53 5.95
CA VAL A 372 1.61 22.76 5.50
C VAL A 372 0.95 22.50 4.16
N ASN A 373 -0.26 23.00 4.02
CA ASN A 373 -1.07 22.87 2.82
C ASN A 373 -0.80 24.04 1.88
N TYR A 374 -0.78 23.78 0.57
CA TYR A 374 -0.43 24.77 -0.44
C TYR A 374 -1.54 24.93 -1.48
N ASP A 375 -1.71 26.15 -1.99
CA ASP A 375 -2.45 26.34 -3.23
C ASP A 375 -1.64 25.83 -4.44
N LYS A 376 -2.29 25.77 -5.62
CA LYS A 376 -1.65 25.34 -6.87
C LYS A 376 -0.46 26.20 -7.32
N ASP A 377 -0.35 27.42 -6.79
CA ASP A 377 0.68 28.40 -7.14
C ASP A 377 1.85 28.37 -6.13
N GLY A 378 1.79 27.47 -5.13
CA GLY A 378 2.83 27.25 -4.12
C GLY A 378 2.73 28.17 -2.90
N ASN A 379 1.63 28.91 -2.73
CA ASN A 379 1.41 29.72 -1.54
C ASN A 379 0.86 28.85 -0.39
N ALA A 380 1.42 29.03 0.81
CA ALA A 380 0.99 28.29 1.99
C ALA A 380 -0.35 28.79 2.51
N TYR A 381 -1.23 27.86 2.88
CA TYR A 381 -2.43 28.14 3.67
C TYR A 381 -2.12 28.13 5.16
N GLU A 382 -2.76 29.04 5.89
CA GLU A 382 -2.77 29.00 7.35
C GLU A 382 -3.60 27.80 7.84
N PRO A 383 -3.07 26.98 8.77
CA PRO A 383 -3.83 25.85 9.30
C PRO A 383 -5.08 26.30 10.04
N THR A 384 -6.21 25.65 9.79
CA THR A 384 -7.43 25.83 10.58
C THR A 384 -7.26 25.15 11.94
N LYS A 385 -7.37 25.93 13.03
CA LYS A 385 -7.08 25.46 14.40
C LYS A 385 -8.37 25.16 15.18
N ASN A 386 -9.20 24.26 14.66
CA ASN A 386 -10.49 23.93 15.26
C ASN A 386 -10.33 23.24 16.62
N LYS A 387 -10.94 23.80 17.67
CA LYS A 387 -10.89 23.26 19.05
C LYS A 387 -12.02 22.28 19.37
N THR A 388 -12.98 22.15 18.46
CA THR A 388 -14.14 21.27 18.57
C THR A 388 -14.04 20.23 17.47
N ALA A 389 -14.27 18.96 17.80
CA ALA A 389 -14.23 17.89 16.81
C ALA A 389 -15.32 18.06 15.76
N SER A 390 -14.97 17.84 14.50
CA SER A 390 -15.90 17.64 13.40
C SER A 390 -16.02 16.14 13.12
N ALA A 391 -17.23 15.68 12.83
CA ALA A 391 -17.50 14.32 12.38
C ALA A 391 -17.25 14.14 10.88
N ALA A 392 -17.17 15.25 10.16
CA ALA A 392 -17.04 15.29 8.73
C ALA A 392 -15.63 15.68 8.26
N ASP A 393 -14.80 16.23 9.15
CA ASP A 393 -13.55 16.92 8.84
C ASP A 393 -12.61 17.01 10.06
N ASP A 394 -11.45 17.67 9.95
CA ASP A 394 -10.50 18.02 11.02
C ASP A 394 -9.67 16.87 11.62
N LEU A 395 -9.75 15.64 11.07
CA LEU A 395 -8.82 14.59 11.49
C LEU A 395 -7.40 14.96 11.10
N LEU A 396 -6.56 15.07 12.13
CA LEU A 396 -5.11 15.09 12.00
C LEU A 396 -4.59 13.69 12.26
N THR A 397 -3.78 13.14 11.36
CA THR A 397 -3.24 11.79 11.47
C THR A 397 -1.94 11.62 10.69
N THR A 398 -1.30 10.45 10.80
CA THR A 398 -0.16 10.05 9.96
C THR A 398 -0.61 8.94 9.00
N VAL A 399 0.13 8.74 7.91
CA VAL A 399 -0.10 7.58 7.02
C VAL A 399 -0.04 6.26 7.80
N GLY A 400 0.90 6.15 8.76
CA GLY A 400 1.04 4.98 9.60
C GLY A 400 -0.18 4.71 10.46
N ASP A 401 -0.71 5.74 11.13
CA ASP A 401 -1.87 5.59 12.00
C ASP A 401 -3.15 5.33 11.20
N TYR A 402 -3.40 6.09 10.13
CA TYR A 402 -4.56 5.85 9.28
C TYR A 402 -4.47 4.47 8.61
N GLY A 403 -3.27 3.99 8.29
CA GLY A 403 -3.07 2.63 7.80
C GLY A 403 -3.39 1.53 8.81
N LYS A 404 -3.11 1.74 10.11
CA LYS A 404 -3.58 0.82 11.17
C LYS A 404 -5.10 0.79 11.24
N PHE A 405 -5.75 1.97 11.16
CA PHE A 405 -7.20 2.08 11.07
C PHE A 405 -7.78 1.29 9.88
N LEU A 406 -7.24 1.49 8.68
CA LEU A 406 -7.72 0.81 7.49
C LEU A 406 -7.46 -0.70 7.51
N CYS A 407 -6.35 -1.17 8.10
CA CYS A 407 -6.13 -2.60 8.32
C CYS A 407 -7.20 -3.18 9.27
N SER A 408 -7.56 -2.45 10.33
CA SER A 408 -8.62 -2.84 11.26
C SER A 408 -9.98 -2.95 10.56
N VAL A 409 -10.31 -1.99 9.68
CA VAL A 409 -11.52 -2.02 8.83
C VAL A 409 -11.51 -3.22 7.89
N MET A 410 -10.41 -3.46 7.17
CA MET A 410 -10.27 -4.58 6.23
C MET A 410 -10.45 -5.94 6.92
N ASN A 411 -10.01 -6.05 8.18
CA ASN A 411 -10.13 -7.26 8.99
C ASN A 411 -11.42 -7.31 9.82
N SER A 412 -12.35 -6.37 9.62
CA SER A 412 -13.65 -6.28 10.33
C SER A 412 -13.53 -6.21 11.86
N GLU A 413 -12.43 -5.69 12.39
CA GLU A 413 -12.13 -5.74 13.82
C GLU A 413 -13.07 -4.86 14.65
N GLY A 414 -13.72 -5.46 15.64
CA GLY A 414 -14.62 -4.78 16.56
C GLY A 414 -16.03 -4.50 16.00
N LEU A 415 -16.34 -5.01 14.79
CA LEU A 415 -17.69 -5.03 14.25
C LEU A 415 -18.28 -6.45 14.32
N SER A 416 -19.57 -6.55 14.63
CA SER A 416 -20.30 -7.81 14.44
C SER A 416 -20.49 -8.09 12.94
N GLN A 417 -20.63 -9.35 12.55
CA GLN A 417 -20.81 -9.72 11.14
C GLN A 417 -22.00 -9.00 10.49
N ASN A 418 -23.13 -8.88 11.21
CA ASN A 418 -24.32 -8.20 10.70
C ASN A 418 -24.05 -6.70 10.45
N VAL A 419 -23.35 -6.04 11.36
CA VAL A 419 -23.01 -4.61 11.22
C VAL A 419 -21.98 -4.40 10.10
N PHE A 420 -21.02 -5.31 9.93
CA PHE A 420 -20.08 -5.24 8.82
C PHE A 420 -20.79 -5.44 7.48
N ASN A 421 -21.72 -6.41 7.39
CA ASN A 421 -22.54 -6.62 6.18
C ASN A 421 -23.39 -5.39 5.86
N ASP A 422 -24.00 -4.77 6.88
CA ASP A 422 -24.69 -3.48 6.73
C ASP A 422 -23.76 -2.40 6.18
N MET A 423 -22.54 -2.30 6.72
CA MET A 423 -21.54 -1.30 6.31
C MET A 423 -21.16 -1.38 4.84
N ILE A 424 -20.99 -2.60 4.31
CA ILE A 424 -20.55 -2.85 2.93
C ILE A 424 -21.71 -3.09 1.95
N SER A 425 -22.95 -3.02 2.40
CA SER A 425 -24.11 -3.17 1.52
C SER A 425 -24.34 -1.91 0.68
N HIS A 426 -24.88 -2.07 -0.52
CA HIS A 426 -25.18 -0.96 -1.44
C HIS A 426 -26.39 -0.16 -0.94
N GLN A 427 -26.17 0.78 0.00
CA GLN A 427 -27.24 1.59 0.58
C GLN A 427 -27.86 2.56 -0.42
N VAL A 428 -27.03 3.11 -1.32
CA VAL A 428 -27.47 3.99 -2.40
C VAL A 428 -26.46 3.98 -3.55
N GLU A 429 -26.94 3.96 -4.79
CA GLU A 429 -26.11 4.11 -5.99
C GLU A 429 -25.79 5.60 -6.20
N THR A 430 -24.51 5.92 -6.37
CA THR A 430 -24.03 7.30 -6.62
C THR A 430 -23.60 7.49 -8.06
N LYS A 431 -23.14 6.40 -8.70
CA LYS A 431 -22.79 6.31 -10.11
C LYS A 431 -22.84 4.84 -10.53
N LYS A 432 -22.91 4.54 -11.82
CA LYS A 432 -22.83 3.16 -12.32
C LYS A 432 -21.61 2.44 -11.72
N ASN A 433 -21.85 1.30 -11.09
CA ASN A 433 -20.84 0.48 -10.38
C ASN A 433 -20.18 1.18 -9.17
N LYS A 434 -20.78 2.25 -8.65
CA LYS A 434 -20.33 2.95 -7.45
C LYS A 434 -21.51 3.24 -6.53
N TYR A 435 -21.38 2.80 -5.30
CA TYR A 435 -22.39 2.91 -4.27
C TYR A 435 -21.81 3.62 -3.05
N PHE A 436 -22.69 4.08 -2.16
CA PHE A 436 -22.31 4.46 -0.81
C PHE A 436 -22.85 3.41 0.16
N GLY A 437 -21.99 2.91 1.03
CA GLY A 437 -22.33 2.06 2.17
C GLY A 437 -22.59 2.89 3.42
N LEU A 438 -22.17 2.40 4.58
CA LEU A 438 -22.20 3.17 5.83
C LEU A 438 -20.83 3.81 6.10
N GLY A 439 -20.64 5.02 5.58
CA GLY A 439 -19.42 5.83 5.77
C GLY A 439 -18.28 5.56 4.79
N PHE A 440 -18.52 4.72 3.78
CA PHE A 440 -17.55 4.34 2.76
C PHE A 440 -18.20 4.35 1.38
N GLU A 441 -17.45 4.78 0.38
CA GLU A 441 -17.76 4.47 -1.01
C GLU A 441 -17.46 2.99 -1.29
N ILE A 442 -18.28 2.36 -2.12
CA ILE A 442 -18.15 0.97 -2.55
C ILE A 442 -18.07 0.95 -4.07
N TYR A 443 -16.96 0.43 -4.61
CA TYR A 443 -16.74 0.28 -6.04
C TYR A 443 -16.96 -1.17 -6.40
N ASP A 444 -17.94 -1.46 -7.26
CA ASP A 444 -18.20 -2.81 -7.76
C ASP A 444 -17.26 -3.11 -8.94
N LEU A 445 -16.34 -4.06 -8.75
CA LEU A 445 -15.32 -4.46 -9.73
C LEU A 445 -15.71 -5.76 -10.48
N GLY A 446 -16.91 -6.27 -10.23
CA GLY A 446 -17.46 -7.51 -10.77
C GLY A 446 -16.94 -8.78 -10.09
N ASN A 447 -17.64 -9.91 -10.29
CA ASN A 447 -17.28 -11.24 -9.76
C ASN A 447 -17.05 -11.25 -8.24
N ASP A 448 -17.97 -10.63 -7.49
CA ASP A 448 -17.89 -10.45 -6.04
C ASP A 448 -16.59 -9.75 -5.57
N ASN A 449 -15.94 -8.98 -6.46
CA ASN A 449 -14.81 -8.14 -6.12
C ASN A 449 -15.28 -6.70 -5.96
N TYR A 450 -14.88 -6.05 -4.88
CA TYR A 450 -15.24 -4.66 -4.62
C TYR A 450 -14.08 -3.95 -3.91
N ALA A 451 -14.07 -2.62 -4.01
CA ALA A 451 -13.20 -1.78 -3.20
C ALA A 451 -13.99 -0.89 -2.25
N LEU A 452 -13.46 -0.69 -1.04
CA LEU A 452 -13.90 0.36 -0.14
C LEU A 452 -12.99 1.57 -0.28
N SER A 453 -13.56 2.77 -0.28
CA SER A 453 -12.81 4.00 -0.45
C SER A 453 -13.48 5.17 0.25
N HIS A 454 -12.72 6.23 0.43
CA HIS A 454 -13.23 7.56 0.68
C HIS A 454 -12.17 8.56 0.23
N GLY A 455 -12.58 9.72 -0.28
CA GLY A 455 -11.69 10.85 -0.59
C GLY A 455 -11.75 11.95 0.47
N GLY A 456 -10.74 12.81 0.52
CA GLY A 456 -10.71 14.01 1.34
C GLY A 456 -10.12 15.18 0.56
N ALA A 457 -10.84 16.30 0.53
CA ALA A 457 -10.41 17.51 -0.14
C ALA A 457 -10.76 18.75 0.69
N ASP A 458 -9.74 19.57 0.97
CA ASP A 458 -9.82 20.92 1.53
C ASP A 458 -8.86 21.84 0.76
N LYS A 459 -8.75 23.11 1.18
CA LYS A 459 -7.69 24.02 0.71
C LYS A 459 -6.31 23.41 0.96
N GLY A 460 -5.63 23.08 -0.13
CA GLY A 460 -4.31 22.46 -0.16
C GLY A 460 -4.27 21.05 0.40
N VAL A 461 -5.38 20.33 0.44
CA VAL A 461 -5.43 18.93 0.89
C VAL A 461 -6.10 18.09 -0.17
N GLN A 462 -5.41 17.04 -0.62
CA GLN A 462 -6.01 15.98 -1.42
C GLN A 462 -5.55 14.65 -0.84
N THR A 463 -6.51 13.87 -0.34
CA THR A 463 -6.27 12.56 0.25
C THR A 463 -7.25 11.52 -0.28
N LEU A 464 -6.81 10.26 -0.33
CA LEU A 464 -7.60 9.14 -0.85
C LEU A 464 -7.08 7.83 -0.26
N PHE A 465 -7.96 6.85 -0.11
CA PHE A 465 -7.53 5.46 0.06
C PHE A 465 -8.41 4.51 -0.73
N PHE A 466 -7.88 3.34 -1.03
CA PHE A 466 -8.64 2.18 -1.49
C PHE A 466 -8.27 0.96 -0.65
N LEU A 467 -9.26 0.14 -0.32
CA LEU A 467 -9.10 -1.21 0.24
C LEU A 467 -9.78 -2.21 -0.69
N LEU A 468 -9.10 -3.29 -1.02
CA LEU A 468 -9.60 -4.43 -1.80
C LEU A 468 -9.71 -5.63 -0.85
N PRO A 469 -10.88 -5.88 -0.22
CA PRO A 469 -10.99 -6.91 0.81
C PRO A 469 -10.70 -8.33 0.29
N LYS A 470 -11.07 -8.62 -0.97
CA LYS A 470 -10.86 -9.93 -1.60
C LYS A 470 -9.38 -10.29 -1.74
N THR A 471 -8.55 -9.35 -2.21
CA THR A 471 -7.09 -9.55 -2.35
C THR A 471 -6.31 -9.16 -1.11
N ARG A 472 -6.98 -8.55 -0.12
CA ARG A 472 -6.39 -7.99 1.11
C ARG A 472 -5.32 -6.94 0.82
N GLN A 473 -5.52 -6.16 -0.23
CA GLN A 473 -4.63 -5.07 -0.65
C GLN A 473 -5.24 -3.72 -0.32
N GLY A 474 -4.41 -2.69 -0.22
CA GLY A 474 -4.89 -1.33 -0.07
C GLY A 474 -3.80 -0.30 -0.32
N LEU A 475 -4.24 0.92 -0.61
CA LEU A 475 -3.39 2.05 -0.91
C LEU A 475 -3.92 3.29 -0.19
N ILE A 476 -3.02 4.05 0.41
CA ILE A 476 -3.29 5.34 1.05
C ILE A 476 -2.44 6.37 0.31
N ILE A 477 -3.06 7.51 -0.06
CA ILE A 477 -2.40 8.59 -0.77
C ILE A 477 -2.76 9.90 -0.08
N PHE A 478 -1.79 10.59 0.51
CA PHE A 478 -1.95 11.92 1.09
C PHE A 478 -1.06 12.93 0.35
N THR A 479 -1.62 14.07 -0.03
CA THR A 479 -0.90 15.18 -0.65
C THR A 479 -1.35 16.51 -0.05
N ASN A 480 -0.45 17.50 -0.06
CA ASN A 480 -0.65 18.80 0.58
C ASN A 480 -0.74 19.97 -0.42
N VAL A 481 -1.42 19.75 -1.55
CA VAL A 481 -1.66 20.79 -2.58
C VAL A 481 -3.05 20.66 -3.23
N ASP A 482 -3.66 21.78 -3.61
CA ASP A 482 -5.03 21.85 -4.16
C ASP A 482 -5.28 20.86 -5.30
N ASP A 483 -4.31 20.71 -6.21
CA ASP A 483 -4.39 19.87 -7.40
C ASP A 483 -3.62 18.54 -7.25
N GLY A 484 -3.37 18.11 -6.01
CA GLY A 484 -2.68 16.87 -5.70
C GLY A 484 -3.37 15.61 -6.24
N TYR A 485 -4.66 15.68 -6.55
CA TYR A 485 -5.40 14.57 -7.16
C TYR A 485 -4.82 14.12 -8.52
N LYS A 486 -4.07 14.97 -9.23
CA LYS A 486 -3.46 14.62 -10.53
C LYS A 486 -2.47 13.46 -10.46
N VAL A 487 -1.91 13.17 -9.27
CA VAL A 487 -1.01 12.04 -9.08
C VAL A 487 -1.73 10.71 -8.84
N TYR A 488 -3.04 10.73 -8.57
CA TYR A 488 -3.80 9.55 -8.15
C TYR A 488 -3.81 8.43 -9.18
N ALA A 489 -4.13 8.73 -10.45
CA ALA A 489 -4.32 7.70 -11.47
C ALA A 489 -3.06 6.82 -11.64
N LYS A 490 -1.87 7.43 -11.75
CA LYS A 490 -0.60 6.69 -11.88
C LYS A 490 -0.28 5.85 -10.63
N LEU A 491 -0.52 6.40 -9.44
CA LEU A 491 -0.29 5.69 -8.17
C LEU A 491 -1.25 4.50 -8.01
N ILE A 492 -2.54 4.71 -8.29
CA ILE A 492 -3.57 3.68 -8.21
C ILE A 492 -3.28 2.56 -9.21
N GLU A 493 -2.98 2.88 -10.47
CA GLU A 493 -2.64 1.89 -11.49
C GLU A 493 -1.39 1.09 -11.12
N HIS A 494 -0.35 1.75 -10.61
CA HIS A 494 0.88 1.07 -10.23
C HIS A 494 0.70 0.12 -9.03
N PHE A 495 0.11 0.59 -7.93
CA PHE A 495 0.04 -0.20 -6.69
C PHE A 495 -1.13 -1.19 -6.65
N LEU A 496 -2.22 -0.94 -7.39
CA LEU A 496 -3.41 -1.82 -7.40
C LEU A 496 -3.62 -2.55 -8.74
N GLY A 497 -2.75 -2.34 -9.73
CA GLY A 497 -2.74 -3.09 -10.99
C GLY A 497 -4.06 -3.00 -11.76
N GLU A 498 -4.57 -4.15 -12.21
CA GLU A 498 -5.81 -4.23 -12.99
C GLU A 498 -7.05 -3.75 -12.21
N ASP A 499 -7.13 -4.03 -10.90
CA ASP A 499 -8.21 -3.49 -10.07
C ASP A 499 -8.09 -1.96 -9.97
N GLY A 500 -6.86 -1.44 -9.88
CA GLY A 500 -6.58 0.00 -9.97
C GLY A 500 -7.11 0.66 -11.24
N LYS A 501 -6.87 0.04 -12.42
CA LYS A 501 -7.40 0.53 -13.70
C LYS A 501 -8.92 0.55 -13.72
N LYS A 502 -9.58 -0.48 -13.19
CA LYS A 502 -11.05 -0.52 -13.09
C LYS A 502 -11.60 0.59 -12.20
N LEU A 503 -10.94 0.89 -11.08
CA LEU A 503 -11.32 1.99 -10.20
C LEU A 503 -11.27 3.34 -10.95
N ILE A 504 -10.18 3.58 -11.69
CA ILE A 504 -10.01 4.78 -12.52
C ILE A 504 -11.09 4.85 -13.61
N ASP A 505 -11.40 3.73 -14.25
CA ASP A 505 -12.45 3.64 -15.26
C ASP A 505 -13.84 3.99 -14.70
N ILE A 506 -14.17 3.52 -13.48
CA ILE A 506 -15.44 3.84 -12.81
C ILE A 506 -15.53 5.35 -12.53
N GLU A 507 -14.44 5.99 -12.11
CA GLU A 507 -14.43 7.42 -11.84
C GLU A 507 -14.49 8.28 -13.11
N THR A 508 -13.85 7.84 -14.19
CA THR A 508 -13.68 8.66 -15.40
C THR A 508 -14.76 8.46 -16.47
N LYS A 509 -15.39 7.28 -16.55
CA LYS A 509 -16.46 7.02 -17.52
C LYS A 509 -17.76 7.69 -17.06
N SER A 510 -18.36 8.52 -17.90
CA SER A 510 -19.62 9.22 -17.61
C SER A 510 -20.84 8.32 -17.80
#